data_AF-A0A8H7Q6I5-F1
#
_entry.id   AF-A0A8H7Q6I5-F1
#
_cell.length_a   1.000
_cell.length_b   1.000
_cell.length_c   1.000
_cell.angle_alpha   90.00
_cell.angle_beta   90.00
_cell.angle_gamma   90.00
#
_symmetry.space_group_name_H-M   'P 1'
#
loop_
_entity.id
_entity.type
_entity.pdbx_description
1 polymer ?
#
loop_
_entity_poly.entity_id
_entity_poly.type
_entity_poly.pdbx_seq_one_letter_code
_entity_poly.pdbx_strand_id
1 'polypeptide(L)'
;MEQIQLNLLHSTVGVTGKYGTRYGASLRKQVKKMEITQHAKYTCTFCGKDAVKRTAVGIWECKGCKKVMAGGAWTVSTTAAATVRSAVRRLREMAEI
;
A
#
# COMPACT_ATOMS: atom_id res chain seq x y z
N MET A 1 -5.03 14.23 5.21
CA MET A 1 -4.80 15.53 5.87
C MET A 1 -3.68 15.48 6.90
N GLU A 2 -3.08 14.34 7.23
CA GLU A 2 -1.78 14.36 7.93
C GLU A 2 -0.65 14.01 6.97
N GLN A 3 -0.07 15.11 6.51
CA GLN A 3 1.15 15.25 5.75
C GLN A 3 2.32 14.83 6.65
N ILE A 4 2.91 13.65 6.43
CA ILE A 4 4.27 13.39 6.95
C ILE A 4 5.22 14.20 6.07
N GLN A 5 5.58 15.39 6.56
CA GLN A 5 6.67 16.21 6.03
C GLN A 5 8.01 15.53 6.34
N LEU A 6 8.56 14.85 5.34
CA LEU A 6 9.98 14.52 5.26
C LEU A 6 10.69 15.57 4.40
N ASN A 7 11.36 16.51 5.06
CA ASN A 7 12.39 17.41 4.52
C ASN A 7 13.63 16.55 4.16
N LEU A 8 14.43 16.70 3.09
CA LEU A 8 14.73 17.79 2.15
C LEU A 8 15.34 17.20 0.84
N LEU A 9 15.23 17.95 -0.27
CA LEU A 9 15.77 17.80 -1.65
C LEU A 9 14.81 17.30 -2.77
N HIS A 10 14.29 18.30 -3.49
CA HIS A 10 13.52 18.35 -4.75
C HIS A 10 11.98 18.24 -4.70
N SER A 11 11.35 19.42 -4.62
CA SER A 11 9.98 19.81 -4.27
C SER A 11 8.82 19.29 -5.14
N THR A 12 9.04 18.45 -6.14
CA THR A 12 7.93 17.85 -6.94
C THR A 12 8.17 16.41 -7.38
N VAL A 13 9.43 16.01 -7.60
CA VAL A 13 9.77 14.73 -8.23
C VAL A 13 9.88 13.54 -7.24
N GLY A 14 10.44 13.73 -6.03
CA GLY A 14 10.56 12.68 -5.02
C GLY A 14 11.20 11.38 -5.55
N VAL A 15 10.63 10.21 -5.19
CA VAL A 15 11.11 8.87 -5.60
C VAL A 15 11.28 8.68 -7.12
N THR A 16 10.55 9.46 -7.93
CA THR A 16 10.63 9.40 -9.39
C THR A 16 11.80 10.20 -9.98
N GLY A 17 12.63 10.84 -9.14
CA GLY A 17 13.87 11.49 -9.56
C GLY A 17 14.84 10.54 -10.27
N LYS A 18 14.80 9.23 -9.97
CA LYS A 18 15.59 8.19 -10.65
C LYS A 18 15.38 8.12 -12.16
N TYR A 19 14.24 8.62 -12.66
CA TYR A 19 13.93 8.64 -14.08
C TYR A 19 14.50 9.87 -14.82
N GLY A 20 15.03 10.86 -14.09
CA GLY A 20 15.54 12.11 -14.64
C GLY A 20 14.48 12.85 -15.47
N THR A 21 14.89 13.38 -16.62
CA THR A 21 14.01 14.12 -17.54
C THR A 21 13.10 13.21 -18.38
N ARG A 22 13.35 11.90 -18.43
CA ARG A 22 12.69 10.93 -19.32
C ARG A 22 11.20 10.69 -18.99
N TYR A 23 10.43 10.25 -19.98
CA TYR A 23 9.01 9.81 -19.91
C TYR A 23 7.94 10.87 -19.66
N GLY A 24 8.31 12.11 -19.30
CA GLY A 24 7.35 13.20 -19.08
C GLY A 24 6.66 13.21 -17.72
N ALA A 25 6.09 14.36 -17.35
CA ALA A 25 5.62 14.61 -15.98
C ALA A 25 4.37 13.80 -15.59
N SER A 26 3.44 13.55 -16.52
CA SER A 26 2.19 12.84 -16.23
C SER A 26 2.43 11.40 -15.77
N LEU A 27 3.22 10.65 -16.56
CA LEU A 27 3.60 9.27 -16.25
C LEU A 27 4.36 9.19 -14.92
N ARG A 28 5.33 10.09 -14.70
CA ARG A 28 6.08 10.14 -13.44
C ARG A 28 5.17 10.43 -12.25
N LYS A 29 4.17 11.30 -12.36
CA LYS A 29 3.21 11.56 -11.27
C LYS A 29 2.38 10.32 -10.90
N GLN A 30 1.98 9.49 -11.87
CA GLN A 30 1.25 8.25 -11.61
C GLN A 30 2.16 7.20 -10.95
N VAL A 31 3.35 6.98 -11.51
CA VAL A 31 4.35 6.05 -10.96
C VAL A 31 4.75 6.46 -9.54
N LYS A 32 4.91 7.76 -9.28
CA LYS A 32 5.22 8.27 -7.93
C LYS A 32 4.22 7.78 -6.89
N LYS A 33 2.91 7.82 -7.19
CA LYS A 33 1.88 7.32 -6.28
C LYS A 33 2.06 5.83 -5.98
N MET A 34 2.22 5.02 -7.03
CA MET A 34 2.40 3.56 -6.91
C MET A 34 3.71 3.19 -6.19
N GLU A 35 4.79 3.93 -6.44
CA GLU A 35 6.09 3.69 -5.81
C GLU A 35 6.12 4.06 -4.34
N ILE A 36 5.43 5.13 -3.95
CA ILE A 36 5.31 5.51 -2.54
C ILE A 36 4.51 4.45 -1.79
N THR A 37 3.36 4.03 -2.33
CA THR A 37 2.52 3.04 -1.63
C THR A 37 3.21 1.68 -1.53
N GLN A 38 3.87 1.20 -2.58
CA GLN A 38 4.50 -0.13 -2.53
C GLN A 38 5.69 -0.22 -1.56
N HIS A 39 6.40 0.89 -1.36
CA HIS A 39 7.57 0.95 -0.48
C HIS A 39 7.23 1.40 0.94
N ALA A 40 5.99 1.86 1.17
CA ALA A 40 5.50 2.19 2.50
C ALA A 40 5.52 0.96 3.41
N LYS A 41 5.67 1.22 4.71
CA LYS A 41 5.41 0.21 5.74
C LYS A 41 3.94 0.28 6.12
N TYR A 42 3.33 -0.86 6.31
CA TYR A 42 1.93 -0.97 6.72
C TYR A 42 1.80 -1.65 8.08
N THR A 43 0.71 -1.33 8.76
CA THR A 43 0.33 -1.89 10.05
C THR A 43 -0.12 -3.33 9.90
N CYS A 44 0.51 -4.23 10.66
CA CYS A 44 0.16 -5.65 10.62
C CYS A 44 -1.11 -5.93 11.40
N THR A 45 -2.10 -6.56 10.77
CA THR A 45 -3.35 -6.98 11.43
C THR A 45 -3.16 -8.08 12.49
N PHE A 46 -2.01 -8.75 12.50
CA PHE A 46 -1.75 -9.85 13.41
C PHE A 46 -0.98 -9.44 14.67
N CYS A 47 0.00 -8.53 14.54
CA CYS A 47 0.85 -8.13 15.67
C CYS A 47 0.82 -6.62 15.96
N GLY A 48 0.04 -5.83 15.21
CA GLY A 48 -0.12 -4.39 15.41
C GLY A 48 1.07 -3.51 15.01
N LYS A 49 2.23 -4.10 14.66
CA LYS A 49 3.44 -3.35 14.30
C LYS A 49 3.41 -2.86 12.84
N ASP A 50 3.94 -1.67 12.59
CA ASP A 50 4.20 -1.13 11.23
C ASP A 50 5.43 -1.77 10.58
N ALA A 51 5.33 -3.06 10.31
CA ALA A 51 6.42 -3.90 9.82
C ALA A 51 6.06 -4.69 8.56
N VAL A 52 4.86 -4.50 7.99
CA VAL A 52 4.45 -5.14 6.74
C VAL A 52 5.11 -4.42 5.57
N LYS A 53 5.80 -5.20 4.72
CA LYS A 53 6.46 -4.70 3.50
C LYS A 53 6.19 -5.66 2.34
N ARG A 54 6.17 -5.13 1.12
CA ARG A 54 6.00 -5.92 -0.10
C ARG A 54 7.22 -6.81 -0.35
N THR A 55 6.99 -8.08 -0.61
CA THR A 55 8.04 -9.04 -1.02
C THR A 55 7.95 -9.31 -2.52
N ALA A 56 6.74 -9.54 -3.02
CA ALA A 56 6.46 -9.72 -4.45
C ALA A 56 5.11 -9.07 -4.81
N VAL A 57 4.73 -9.10 -6.09
CA VAL A 57 3.41 -8.62 -6.53
C VAL A 57 2.32 -9.39 -5.78
N GLY A 58 1.46 -8.66 -5.04
CA GLY A 58 0.37 -9.27 -4.28
C GLY A 58 0.79 -10.03 -3.01
N ILE A 59 2.08 -10.14 -2.71
CA ILE A 59 2.61 -10.85 -1.54
C ILE A 59 3.28 -9.87 -0.60
N TRP A 60 2.78 -9.82 0.64
CA TRP A 60 3.22 -8.91 1.69
C TRP A 60 3.66 -9.71 2.91
N GLU A 61 4.80 -9.33 3.50
CA GLU A 61 5.35 -10.01 4.66
C GLU A 61 5.52 -9.03 5.81
N CYS A 62 5.09 -9.43 7.01
CA CYS A 62 5.41 -8.72 8.24
C CYS A 62 6.79 -9.14 8.76
N LYS A 63 7.75 -8.22 8.80
CA LYS A 63 9.06 -8.51 9.39
C LYS A 63 9.01 -8.80 10.90
N GLY A 64 8.00 -8.29 11.59
CA GLY A 64 7.82 -8.44 13.04
C GLY A 64 7.30 -9.81 13.48
N CYS A 65 6.26 -10.33 12.82
CA CYS A 65 5.65 -11.62 13.16
C CYS A 65 5.84 -12.71 12.10
N LYS A 66 6.56 -12.42 11.00
CA LYS A 66 6.86 -13.33 9.88
C LYS A 66 5.65 -13.88 9.13
N LYS A 67 4.45 -13.35 9.38
CA LYS A 67 3.26 -13.71 8.62
C LYS A 67 3.33 -13.12 7.21
N VAL A 68 3.04 -13.97 6.24
CA VAL A 68 2.85 -13.63 4.84
C VAL A 68 1.36 -13.51 4.57
N MET A 69 0.95 -12.49 3.84
CA MET A 69 -0.44 -12.20 3.52
C MET A 69 -0.59 -11.78 2.06
N ALA A 70 -1.69 -12.21 1.45
CA ALA A 70 -2.09 -11.76 0.13
C ALA A 70 -2.68 -10.34 0.21
N GLY A 71 -2.31 -9.50 -0.75
CA GLY A 71 -2.77 -8.12 -0.84
C GLY A 71 -2.85 -7.65 -2.29
N GLY A 72 -2.98 -6.33 -2.48
CA GLY A 72 -2.92 -5.73 -3.80
C GLY A 72 -1.49 -5.68 -4.37
N ALA A 73 -1.38 -5.30 -5.64
CA ALA A 73 -0.08 -5.16 -6.31
C ALA A 73 0.80 -4.07 -5.68
N TRP A 74 0.20 -2.93 -5.30
CA TRP A 74 0.89 -1.74 -4.78
C TRP A 74 0.46 -1.31 -3.38
N THR A 75 -0.61 -1.91 -2.83
CA THR A 75 -1.13 -1.66 -1.48
C THR A 75 -1.49 -2.98 -0.80
N VAL A 76 -1.37 -3.06 0.54
CA VAL A 76 -1.72 -4.28 1.29
C VAL A 76 -3.21 -4.63 1.17
N SER A 77 -4.10 -3.63 1.20
CA SER A 77 -5.53 -3.81 0.96
C SER A 77 -5.98 -2.96 -0.22
N THR A 78 -6.77 -3.56 -1.12
CA THR A 78 -7.47 -2.83 -2.18
C THR A 78 -8.84 -2.38 -1.69
N THR A 79 -9.40 -1.34 -2.31
CA THR A 79 -10.75 -0.84 -2.02
C THR A 79 -11.81 -1.88 -2.33
N ALA A 80 -11.69 -2.56 -3.49
CA ALA A 80 -12.59 -3.65 -3.87
C ALA A 80 -12.53 -4.83 -2.89
N ALA A 81 -11.35 -5.21 -2.40
CA ALA A 81 -11.27 -6.27 -1.39
C ALA A 81 -11.91 -5.84 -0.06
N ALA A 82 -11.80 -4.56 0.31
CA ALA A 82 -12.45 -4.05 1.52
C ALA A 82 -13.98 -4.08 1.40
N THR A 83 -14.55 -3.72 0.25
CA THR A 83 -16.00 -3.78 0.02
C THR A 83 -16.53 -5.22 -0.02
N VAL A 84 -15.79 -6.16 -0.61
CA VAL A 84 -16.15 -7.58 -0.59
C VAL A 84 -16.14 -8.12 0.84
N ARG A 85 -15.12 -7.79 1.65
CA ARG A 85 -15.06 -8.23 3.05
C ARG A 85 -16.26 -7.74 3.86
N SER A 86 -16.67 -6.48 3.70
CA SER A 86 -17.84 -5.96 4.42
C SER A 86 -19.15 -6.58 3.92
N ALA A 87 -19.30 -6.77 2.61
CA ALA A 87 -20.48 -7.41 2.02
C ALA A 87 -20.63 -8.87 2.48
N VAL A 88 -19.54 -9.66 2.47
CA VAL A 88 -19.56 -11.05 2.93
C VAL A 88 -19.91 -11.12 4.42
N ARG A 89 -19.38 -10.21 5.25
CA ARG A 89 -19.72 -10.17 6.68
C ARG A 89 -21.23 -9.97 6.89
N ARG A 90 -21.80 -8.97 6.22
CA ARG A 90 -23.25 -8.68 6.30
C ARG A 90 -24.11 -9.86 5.83
N LEU A 91 -23.73 -10.51 4.73
CA LEU A 91 -24.50 -11.65 4.20
C LEU A 91 -24.48 -12.86 5.15
N ARG A 92 -23.37 -13.08 5.88
CA ARG A 92 -23.29 -14.13 6.90
C ARG A 92 -24.18 -13.82 8.09
N GLU A 93 -24.14 -12.59 8.59
CA GLU A 93 -25.01 -12.13 9.69
C GLU A 93 -26.51 -12.30 9.33
N MET A 94 -26.89 -12.05 8.07
CA MET A 94 -28.26 -12.25 7.60
C MET A 94 -28.69 -13.72 7.45
N ALA A 95 -27.74 -14.64 7.26
CA ALA A 95 -28.03 -16.06 7.04
C ALA A 95 -28.08 -16.87 8.34
N GLU A 96 -27.52 -16.33 9.43
CA GLU A 96 -27.53 -16.93 10.78
C GLU A 96 -28.77 -16.52 11.61
N ILE A 97 -29.60 -15.63 11.07
CA ILE A 97 -30.96 -15.29 11.54
C ILE A 97 -31.96 -16.20 10.83
#